data_AF-A0A969IDU5-F1
#
_entry.id   AF-A0A969IDU5-F1
#
_cell.length_a   1.000
_cell.length_b   1.000
_cell.length_c   1.000
_cell.angle_alpha   90.00
_cell.angle_beta   90.00
_cell.angle_gamma   90.00
#
_symmetry.space_group_name_H-M   'P 1'
#
loop_
_entity.id
_entity.type
_entity.pdbx_description
1 polymer ?
#
loop_
_entity_poly.entity_id
_entity_poly.type
_entity_poly.pdbx_seq_one_letter_code
_entity_poly.pdbx_strand_id
1 'polypeptide(L)'
;MINPGNFSHWQIKLSFLYTIAIAFLIWQGNRYLHFSLRSYFDWYKKPIRKIAVLLLSIIFYTVPVSVLLLVGWYKIFEQGQVSWNVIFTSSLIIMVCVVFIAHVYETVFLVKESENEIIRNEQLERAKAEAELEALKTRLTRILFSIR
;
A
#
# COMPACT_ATOMS: atom_id res chain seq x y z
N MET A 1 -16.95 28.97 -9.02
CA MET A 1 -16.93 29.34 -7.58
C MET A 1 -18.33 29.07 -7.05
N ILE A 2 -18.48 28.12 -6.12
CA ILE A 2 -19.78 27.72 -5.57
C ILE A 2 -20.38 28.96 -4.91
N ASN A 3 -21.58 29.35 -5.34
CA ASN A 3 -22.25 30.56 -4.86
C ASN A 3 -22.91 30.25 -3.50
N PRO A 4 -22.38 30.76 -2.37
CA PRO A 4 -22.81 30.34 -1.03
C PRO A 4 -24.21 30.83 -0.64
N GLY A 5 -24.83 31.69 -1.45
CA GLY A 5 -26.14 32.31 -1.16
C GLY A 5 -27.37 31.45 -1.43
N ASN A 6 -27.24 30.29 -2.10
CA ASN A 6 -28.39 29.49 -2.56
C ASN A 6 -28.50 28.08 -1.95
N PHE A 7 -27.61 27.73 -1.01
CA PHE A 7 -27.60 26.41 -0.40
C PHE A 7 -28.17 26.42 1.02
N SER A 8 -29.16 25.57 1.27
CA SER A 8 -29.64 25.32 2.62
C SER A 8 -28.50 24.79 3.50
N HIS A 9 -28.44 25.17 4.78
CA HIS A 9 -27.42 24.68 5.72
C HIS A 9 -27.31 23.14 5.73
N TRP A 10 -28.42 22.45 5.46
CA TRP A 10 -28.47 20.99 5.31
C TRP A 10 -27.75 20.49 4.05
N GLN A 11 -27.88 21.18 2.92
CA GLN A 11 -27.19 20.82 1.68
C GLN A 11 -25.68 20.97 1.84
N ILE A 12 -25.21 22.02 2.52
CA ILE A 12 -23.78 22.21 2.80
C ILE A 12 -23.24 21.05 3.64
N LYS A 13 -23.93 20.67 4.73
CA LYS A 13 -23.55 19.53 5.57
C LYS A 13 -23.51 18.21 4.78
N LEU A 14 -24.49 17.96 3.92
CA LEU A 14 -24.52 16.76 3.07
C LEU A 14 -23.41 16.76 2.02
N SER A 15 -23.08 17.92 1.43
CA SER A 15 -21.94 18.04 0.51
C SER A 15 -20.63 17.68 1.18
N PHE A 16 -20.38 18.18 2.40
CA PHE A 16 -19.18 17.82 3.16
C PHE A 16 -19.15 16.33 3.51
N LEU A 17 -20.27 15.78 3.96
CA LEU A 17 -20.38 14.35 4.26
C LEU A 17 -20.10 13.49 3.02
N TYR A 18 -20.63 13.90 1.86
CA TYR A 18 -20.36 13.22 0.60
C TYR A 18 -18.87 13.27 0.25
N THR A 19 -18.22 14.43 0.36
CA THR A 19 -16.77 14.56 0.11
C THR A 19 -15.94 13.68 1.06
N ILE A 20 -16.33 13.59 2.34
CA ILE A 20 -15.70 12.67 3.30
C ILE A 20 -15.90 11.21 2.86
N ALA A 21 -17.10 10.85 2.40
CA ALA A 21 -17.39 9.51 1.89
C ALA A 21 -16.58 9.19 0.62
N ILE A 22 -16.37 10.15 -0.29
CA ILE A 22 -15.48 10.00 -1.45
C ILE A 22 -14.06 9.66 -0.96
N ALA A 23 -13.51 10.46 -0.05
CA ALA A 23 -12.17 10.25 0.48
C ALA A 23 -12.05 8.86 1.15
N PHE A 24 -13.06 8.46 1.93
CA PHE A 24 -13.10 7.15 2.57
C PHE A 24 -13.16 6.00 1.56
N LEU A 25 -14.00 6.09 0.52
CA LEU A 25 -14.12 5.06 -0.52
C LEU A 25 -12.82 4.90 -1.33
N ILE A 26 -12.19 6.02 -1.69
CA ILE A 26 -10.92 6.01 -2.40
C ILE A 26 -9.83 5.37 -1.52
N TRP A 27 -9.79 5.73 -0.24
CA TRP A 27 -8.84 5.15 0.71
C TRP A 27 -9.06 3.65 0.91
N GLN A 28 -10.28 3.23 1.20
CA GLN A 28 -10.63 1.84 1.46
C GLN A 28 -10.34 0.96 0.23
N GLY A 29 -10.66 1.43 -0.98
CA GLY A 29 -10.38 0.72 -2.21
C GLY A 29 -8.89 0.57 -2.50
N ASN A 30 -8.12 1.65 -2.35
CA ASN A 30 -6.66 1.60 -2.53
C ASN A 30 -5.99 0.71 -1.48
N ARG A 31 -6.47 0.75 -0.22
CA ARG A 31 -6.00 -0.16 0.84
C ARG A 31 -6.29 -1.61 0.49
N TYR A 32 -7.50 -1.92 0.05
CA TYR A 32 -7.89 -3.28 -0.35
C TYR A 32 -7.04 -3.80 -1.53
N LEU A 33 -6.79 -2.96 -2.54
CA LEU A 33 -5.90 -3.30 -3.65
C LEU A 33 -4.48 -3.58 -3.19
N HIS A 34 -3.95 -2.76 -2.27
CA HIS A 34 -2.61 -2.95 -1.71
C HIS A 34 -2.48 -4.27 -0.95
N PHE A 35 -3.49 -4.65 -0.16
CA PHE A 35 -3.52 -5.95 0.54
C PHE A 35 -3.77 -7.13 -0.40
N SER A 36 -4.58 -6.97 -1.44
CA SER A 36 -4.89 -8.04 -2.40
C SER A 36 -3.71 -8.36 -3.32
N LEU A 37 -3.02 -7.33 -3.85
CA LEU A 37 -1.81 -7.51 -4.67
C LEU A 37 -0.69 -8.19 -3.89
N ARG A 38 -0.63 -7.97 -2.58
CA ARG A 38 0.30 -8.64 -1.67
C ARG A 38 0.10 -10.16 -1.61
N SER A 39 -1.14 -10.64 -1.74
CA SER A 39 -1.44 -12.07 -1.73
C SER A 39 -1.13 -12.76 -3.06
N TYR A 40 -1.06 -12.01 -4.17
CA TYR A 40 -0.98 -12.58 -5.52
C TYR A 40 0.44 -12.59 -6.11
N PHE A 41 1.33 -11.71 -5.64
CA PHE A 41 2.70 -11.65 -6.14
C PHE A 41 3.70 -12.28 -5.17
N ASP A 42 4.37 -13.35 -5.61
CA ASP A 42 5.53 -13.93 -4.94
C ASP A 42 6.61 -12.87 -4.72
N TRP A 43 6.83 -12.56 -3.44
CA TRP A 43 7.62 -11.44 -2.93
C TRP A 43 9.09 -11.45 -3.36
N TYR A 44 9.61 -12.61 -3.76
CA TYR A 44 11.05 -12.84 -3.84
C TYR A 44 11.69 -12.46 -5.19
N LYS A 45 10.92 -12.43 -6.29
CA LYS A 45 11.54 -12.45 -7.63
C LYS A 45 11.71 -11.08 -8.30
N LYS A 46 10.85 -10.06 -8.06
CA LYS A 46 10.91 -8.77 -8.81
C LYS A 46 10.29 -7.56 -8.05
N PRO A 47 11.02 -6.87 -7.17
CA PRO A 47 10.49 -5.73 -6.38
C PRO A 47 10.06 -4.53 -7.25
N ILE A 48 10.79 -4.19 -8.31
CA ILE A 48 10.46 -3.07 -9.20
C ILE A 48 9.16 -3.34 -9.98
N ARG A 49 8.95 -4.59 -10.41
CA ARG A 49 7.74 -5.00 -11.13
C ARG A 49 6.51 -4.94 -10.22
N LYS A 50 6.66 -5.27 -8.93
CA LYS A 50 5.60 -5.10 -7.92
C LYS A 50 5.18 -3.63 -7.84
N ILE A 51 6.13 -2.71 -7.67
CA ILE A 51 5.85 -1.27 -7.55
C ILE A 51 5.13 -0.75 -8.80
N ALA A 52 5.59 -1.13 -10.00
CA ALA A 52 4.95 -0.73 -11.25
C ALA A 52 3.50 -1.23 -11.35
N VAL A 53 3.23 -2.49 -11.00
CA VAL A 53 1.88 -3.07 -11.03
C VAL A 53 0.97 -2.46 -9.96
N LEU A 54 1.52 -2.14 -8.79
CA LEU A 54 0.80 -1.45 -7.71
C LEU A 54 0.40 -0.04 -8.13
N LEU A 55 1.35 0.75 -8.64
CA LEU A 55 1.07 2.10 -9.13
C LEU A 55 0.06 2.08 -10.28
N LEU A 56 0.19 1.14 -11.21
CA LEU A 56 -0.73 1.03 -12.35
C LEU A 56 -2.14 0.64 -11.88
N SER A 57 -2.25 -0.28 -10.92
CA SER A 57 -3.54 -0.66 -10.32
C SER A 57 -4.18 0.49 -9.54
N ILE A 58 -3.38 1.24 -8.77
CA ILE A 58 -3.82 2.43 -8.04
C ILE A 58 -4.33 3.49 -8.99
N ILE A 59 -3.60 3.78 -10.08
CA ILE A 59 -4.02 4.75 -11.10
C ILE A 59 -5.32 4.30 -11.75
N PHE A 60 -5.38 3.04 -12.17
CA PHE A 60 -6.53 2.48 -12.88
C PHE A 60 -7.79 2.41 -12.02
N TYR A 61 -7.65 2.30 -10.69
CA TYR A 61 -8.78 2.39 -9.77
C TYR A 61 -9.11 3.83 -9.40
N THR A 62 -8.11 4.61 -9.00
CA THR A 62 -8.30 5.93 -8.40
C THR A 62 -8.84 6.95 -9.39
N VAL A 63 -8.37 6.97 -10.66
CA VAL A 63 -8.85 7.93 -11.67
C VAL A 63 -10.34 7.74 -12.01
N PRO A 64 -10.82 6.56 -12.41
CA PRO A 64 -12.23 6.41 -12.75
C PRO A 64 -13.12 6.58 -11.51
N VAL A 65 -12.70 6.11 -10.34
CA VAL A 65 -13.48 6.26 -9.11
C VAL A 65 -13.58 7.72 -8.68
N SER A 66 -12.48 8.48 -8.70
CA SER A 66 -12.50 9.92 -8.37
C SER A 66 -13.38 10.69 -9.34
N VAL A 67 -13.23 10.46 -10.66
CA VAL A 67 -14.02 11.13 -11.69
C VAL A 67 -15.50 10.80 -11.55
N LEU A 68 -15.87 9.53 -11.39
CA LEU A 68 -17.28 9.12 -11.22
C LEU A 68 -17.91 9.75 -9.97
N LEU A 69 -17.20 9.74 -8.85
CA LEU A 69 -17.71 10.28 -7.60
C LEU A 69 -17.84 11.81 -7.63
N LEU A 70 -16.88 12.50 -8.25
CA LEU A 70 -16.93 13.96 -8.44
C LEU A 70 -18.03 14.37 -9.42
N VAL A 71 -18.20 13.66 -10.54
CA VAL A 71 -19.32 13.88 -11.46
C VAL A 71 -20.66 13.64 -10.75
N GLY A 72 -20.74 12.61 -9.90
CA GLY A 72 -21.90 12.34 -9.04
C GLY A 72 -22.23 13.51 -8.12
N TRP A 73 -21.21 14.10 -7.49
CA TRP A 73 -21.38 15.29 -6.65
C TRP A 73 -21.95 16.48 -7.44
N TYR A 74 -21.40 16.78 -8.62
CA TYR A 74 -21.89 17.86 -9.49
C TYR A 74 -23.33 17.64 -9.96
N LYS A 75 -23.73 16.40 -10.25
CA LYS A 75 -25.11 16.07 -10.63
C LYS A 75 -26.09 16.24 -9.48
N ILE A 76 -25.70 15.89 -8.25
CA ILE A 76 -26.58 15.93 -7.08
C ILE A 76 -26.71 17.36 -6.53
N PHE A 77 -25.61 18.12 -6.46
CA PHE A 77 -25.55 19.39 -5.75
C PHE A 77 -25.51 20.63 -6.67
N GLU A 78 -25.01 20.51 -7.90
CA GLU A 78 -24.77 21.67 -8.79
C GLU A 78 -25.57 21.59 -10.10
N GLN A 79 -26.71 20.88 -10.07
CA GLN A 79 -27.66 20.73 -11.19
C GLN A 79 -27.00 20.26 -12.50
N GLY A 80 -25.86 19.58 -12.43
CA GLY A 80 -25.15 19.06 -13.59
C GLY A 80 -24.22 20.05 -14.30
N GLN A 81 -23.88 21.21 -13.71
CA GLN A 81 -22.82 22.09 -14.23
C GLN A 81 -21.43 21.52 -13.95
N VAL A 82 -21.06 20.49 -14.71
CA VAL A 82 -19.80 19.76 -14.52
C VAL A 82 -18.62 20.60 -15.01
N SER A 83 -17.82 21.09 -14.06
CA SER A 83 -16.54 21.76 -14.36
C SER A 83 -15.41 20.74 -14.50
N TRP A 84 -15.14 20.29 -15.73
CA TRP A 84 -14.11 19.29 -16.02
C TRP A 84 -12.70 19.69 -15.54
N ASN A 85 -12.37 20.98 -15.53
CA ASN A 85 -11.09 21.47 -15.03
C ASN A 85 -10.93 21.22 -13.51
N VAL A 86 -11.99 21.46 -12.73
CA VAL A 86 -11.99 21.18 -11.28
C VAL A 86 -11.87 19.68 -11.04
N ILE A 87 -12.62 18.86 -11.78
CA ILE A 87 -12.54 17.40 -11.66
C ILE A 87 -11.14 16.89 -11.98
N PHE A 88 -10.53 17.39 -13.06
CA PHE A 88 -9.19 16.99 -13.44
C PHE A 88 -8.16 17.39 -12.38
N THR A 89 -8.20 18.64 -11.92
CA THR A 89 -7.29 19.17 -10.90
C THR A 89 -7.45 18.41 -9.57
N SER A 90 -8.68 18.22 -9.10
CA SER A 90 -8.96 17.46 -7.88
C SER A 90 -8.55 16.00 -8.00
N SER A 91 -8.82 15.35 -9.15
CA SER A 91 -8.39 13.97 -9.38
C SER A 91 -6.87 13.84 -9.40
N LEU A 92 -6.15 14.83 -9.94
CA LEU A 92 -4.69 14.84 -9.95
C LEU A 92 -4.13 15.00 -8.52
N ILE A 93 -4.71 15.90 -7.72
CA ILE A 93 -4.34 16.05 -6.30
C ILE A 93 -4.57 14.74 -5.54
N ILE A 94 -5.75 14.12 -5.70
CA ILE A 94 -6.07 12.83 -5.08
C ILE A 94 -5.05 11.76 -5.50
N MET A 95 -4.71 11.70 -6.79
CA MET A 95 -3.72 10.75 -7.30
C MET A 95 -2.37 10.92 -6.60
N VAL A 96 -1.86 12.15 -6.53
CA VAL A 96 -0.57 12.43 -5.89
C VAL A 96 -0.60 12.03 -4.43
N CYS A 97 -1.67 12.32 -3.70
CA CYS A 97 -1.83 11.91 -2.30
C CYS A 97 -1.81 10.37 -2.15
N VAL A 98 -2.54 9.64 -2.99
CA VAL A 98 -2.59 8.17 -2.92
C VAL A 98 -1.23 7.56 -3.27
N VAL A 99 -0.55 8.07 -4.30
CA VAL A 99 0.80 7.63 -4.67
C VAL A 99 1.79 7.88 -3.53
N PHE A 100 1.71 9.03 -2.87
CA PHE A 100 2.57 9.33 -1.73
C PHE A 100 2.36 8.35 -0.57
N ILE A 101 1.10 8.06 -0.24
CA ILE A 101 0.76 7.06 0.78
C ILE A 101 1.29 5.67 0.40
N ALA A 102 1.10 5.25 -0.85
CA ALA A 102 1.63 3.98 -1.35
C ALA A 102 3.16 3.92 -1.26
N HIS A 103 3.85 5.02 -1.57
CA HIS A 103 5.29 5.11 -1.42
C HIS A 103 5.75 4.95 0.03
N VAL A 104 5.08 5.61 0.99
CA VAL A 104 5.38 5.45 2.42
C VAL A 104 5.19 4.00 2.86
N TYR A 105 4.11 3.34 2.44
CA TYR A 105 3.90 1.93 2.75
C TYR A 105 5.04 1.08 2.21
N GLU A 106 5.40 1.22 0.94
CA GLU A 106 6.50 0.45 0.35
C GLU A 106 7.82 0.66 1.11
N THR A 107 8.17 1.90 1.46
CA THR A 107 9.39 2.18 2.23
C THR A 107 9.36 1.49 3.61
N VAL A 108 8.25 1.60 4.36
CA VAL A 108 8.13 0.94 5.67
C VAL A 108 8.19 -0.58 5.54
N PHE A 109 7.57 -1.15 4.50
CA PHE A 109 7.60 -2.59 4.26
C PHE A 109 8.99 -3.09 3.87
N LEU A 110 9.71 -2.37 3.01
CA LEU A 110 11.08 -2.72 2.63
C LEU A 110 12.01 -2.78 3.86
N VAL A 111 11.87 -1.82 4.77
CA VAL A 111 12.64 -1.80 6.03
C VAL A 111 12.29 -3.03 6.88
N LYS A 112 11.00 -3.28 7.14
CA LYS A 112 10.59 -4.43 7.96
C LYS A 112 11.01 -5.79 7.37
N GLU A 113 10.96 -5.94 6.05
CA GLU A 113 11.40 -7.18 5.40
C GLU A 113 12.92 -7.36 5.54
N SER A 114 13.69 -6.27 5.40
CA SER A 114 15.14 -6.30 5.57
C SER A 114 15.56 -6.70 6.99
N GLU A 115 14.85 -6.21 8.02
CA GLU A 115 15.10 -6.60 9.41
C GLU A 115 14.85 -8.10 9.62
N ASN A 116 13.78 -8.63 9.05
CA ASN A 116 13.39 -10.02 9.23
C ASN A 116 14.35 -11.00 8.54
N GLU A 117 14.85 -10.65 7.35
CA GLU A 117 15.88 -11.44 6.66
C GLU A 117 17.21 -11.42 7.40
N ILE A 118 17.64 -10.29 7.97
CA ILE A 118 18.87 -10.20 8.77
C ILE A 118 18.79 -11.15 9.98
N ILE A 119 17.67 -11.10 10.72
CA ILE A 119 17.46 -11.95 11.90
C ILE A 119 17.46 -13.43 11.50
N ARG A 120 16.78 -13.80 10.40
CA ARG A 120 16.73 -15.19 9.94
C ARG A 120 18.11 -15.69 9.49
N ASN A 121 18.88 -14.84 8.83
CA ASN A 121 20.22 -15.20 8.39
C ASN A 121 21.19 -15.35 9.58
N GLU A 122 21.08 -14.49 10.59
CA GLU A 122 21.83 -14.64 11.85
C GLU A 122 21.49 -15.96 12.57
N GLN A 123 20.22 -16.36 12.59
CA GLN A 123 19.80 -17.64 13.17
C GLN A 123 20.36 -18.83 12.39
N LEU A 124 20.38 -18.75 11.06
CA LEU A 124 20.96 -19.77 10.18
C LEU A 124 22.46 -19.93 10.38
N GLU A 125 23.20 -18.82 10.45
CA GLU A 125 24.65 -18.82 10.71
C GLU A 125 24.96 -19.39 12.11
N ARG A 126 24.18 -19.04 13.14
CA ARG A 126 24.33 -19.63 14.49
C ARG A 126 24.09 -21.13 14.48
N ALA A 127 22.98 -21.59 13.87
CA ALA A 127 22.66 -23.01 13.78
C ALA A 127 23.75 -23.80 13.05
N LYS A 128 24.34 -23.21 11.99
CA LYS A 128 25.45 -23.81 11.25
C LYS A 128 26.72 -23.90 12.10
N ALA A 129 27.09 -22.84 12.82
CA ALA A 129 28.25 -22.84 13.71
C ALA A 129 28.12 -23.87 14.85
N GLU A 130 26.92 -24.02 15.42
CA GLU A 130 26.62 -25.04 16.44
C GLU A 130 26.75 -26.46 15.87
N ALA A 131 26.23 -26.70 14.67
CA ALA A 131 26.35 -28.00 14.00
C ALA A 131 27.82 -28.37 13.68
N GLU A 132 28.64 -27.40 13.25
CA GLU A 132 30.07 -27.61 13.02
C GLU A 132 30.81 -27.94 14.33
N LEU A 133 30.48 -27.24 15.43
CA LEU A 133 31.01 -27.52 16.77
C LEU A 133 30.64 -28.91 17.28
N GLU A 134 29.38 -29.33 17.12
CA GLU A 134 28.94 -30.68 17.49
C GLU A 134 29.67 -31.74 16.65
N ALA A 135 29.78 -31.55 15.34
CA ALA A 135 30.51 -32.46 14.47
C ALA A 135 32.00 -32.61 14.88
N LEU A 136 32.64 -31.51 15.28
CA LEU A 136 34.01 -31.51 15.82
C LEU A 136 34.09 -32.30 17.13
N LYS A 137 33.17 -32.05 18.08
CA LYS A 137 33.11 -32.79 19.37
C LYS A 137 32.88 -34.29 19.17
N THR A 138 31.96 -34.68 18.29
CA THR A 138 31.71 -36.08 17.96
C THR A 138 32.95 -36.74 17.37
N ARG A 139 33.68 -36.02 16.50
CA ARG A 139 34.92 -36.52 15.89
C ARG A 139 36.02 -36.75 16.93
N LEU A 140 36.21 -35.82 17.87
CA LEU A 140 37.17 -35.96 18.98
C LEU A 140 36.82 -37.13 19.89
N THR A 141 35.53 -37.26 20.27
CA THR A 141 35.05 -38.35 21.13
C THR A 141 35.30 -39.71 20.49
N ARG A 142 35.07 -39.83 19.18
CA ARG A 142 35.35 -41.05 18.42
C ARG A 142 36.84 -41.41 18.42
N ILE A 143 37.73 -40.43 18.26
CA ILE A 143 39.20 -40.66 18.29
C ILE A 143 39.63 -41.14 19.67
N LEU A 144 39.18 -40.48 20.73
CA LEU A 144 39.48 -40.85 22.13
C LEU A 144 39.06 -42.28 22.46
N PHE A 145 37.92 -42.73 21.93
CA PHE A 145 37.44 -44.10 22.14
C PHE A 145 38.24 -45.16 21.35
N SER A 146 38.92 -44.78 20.25
CA SER A 146 39.74 -45.70 19.46
C SER A 146 41.16 -45.93 20.01
N ILE A 147 41.61 -45.06 20.91
CA ILE A 147 42.96 -45.11 21.52
C ILE A 147 42.96 -45.91 22.84
N ARG A 148 41.77 -46.20 23.39
CA ARG A 148 41.57 -46.95 24.63
C ARG A 148 41.16 -48.38 24.34
#